data_AF-X0UN44-F1
#
_entry.id   AF-X0UN44-F1
#
_cell.length_a   1.000
_cell.length_b   1.000
_cell.length_c   1.000
_cell.angle_alpha   90.00
_cell.angle_beta   90.00
_cell.angle_gamma   90.00
#
_symmetry.space_group_name_H-M   'P 1'
#
loop_
_entity.id
_entity.type
_entity.pdbx_description
1 polymer ?
#
loop_
_entity_poly.entity_id
_entity_poly.type
_entity_poly.pdbx_seq_one_letter_code
_entity_poly.pdbx_strand_id
1 'polypeptide(L)'
;MQLRIVRRIPLGEVRHRVADLEAKYGGNMDDIPDRFAEGQIDREAFEDYVDWMGMVHALRAYSEGEDFDYFTEDILELSKDEISKLTPRRLELMDQISRHRADSINELATTINRDVKNVYNDLKTLESLGFVRLVKEGRRLVPDLLVKEITFLTW
;
A
#
# COMPACT_ATOMS: atom_id res chain seq x y z
N MET A 1 8.77 13.08 12.00
CA MET A 1 9.70 13.15 10.84
C MET A 1 8.99 12.44 9.72
N GLN A 2 9.03 13.08 8.55
CA GLN A 2 8.16 12.73 7.45
C GLN A 2 8.83 11.68 6.57
N LEU A 3 8.08 10.64 6.23
CA LEU A 3 8.44 9.68 5.21
C LEU A 3 7.41 9.80 4.10
N ARG A 4 7.88 9.97 2.86
CA ARG A 4 7.01 9.73 1.70
C ARG A 4 7.08 8.24 1.39
N ILE A 5 5.92 7.61 1.25
CA ILE A 5 5.83 6.19 0.91
C ILE A 5 5.00 6.01 -0.34
N VAL A 6 5.38 5.05 -1.17
CA VAL A 6 4.51 4.51 -2.21
C VAL A 6 3.95 3.21 -1.66
N ARG A 7 2.64 3.13 -1.41
CA ARG A 7 2.01 1.93 -0.86
C ARG A 7 1.00 1.31 -1.81
N ARG A 8 0.92 -0.02 -1.77
CA ARG A 8 -0.10 -0.79 -2.46
C ARG A 8 -1.41 -0.69 -1.69
N ILE A 9 -2.50 -0.42 -2.40
CA ILE A 9 -3.84 -0.46 -1.82
C ILE A 9 -4.46 -1.82 -2.13
N PRO A 10 -4.96 -2.58 -1.14
CA PRO A 10 -5.64 -3.84 -1.38
C PRO A 10 -6.90 -3.66 -2.23
N LEU A 11 -7.23 -4.67 -3.05
CA LEU A 11 -8.42 -4.69 -3.91
C LEU A 11 -9.71 -4.30 -3.18
N GLY A 12 -9.92 -4.83 -1.97
CA GLY A 12 -11.11 -4.51 -1.17
C GLY A 12 -11.18 -3.04 -0.75
N GLU A 13 -10.04 -2.42 -0.43
CA GLU A 13 -9.97 -1.00 -0.07
C GLU A 13 -10.17 -0.12 -1.31
N VAL A 14 -9.60 -0.48 -2.46
CA VAL A 14 -9.86 0.22 -3.73
C VAL A 14 -11.34 0.21 -4.10
N ARG A 15 -12.01 -0.93 -3.99
CA ARG A 15 -13.46 -1.02 -4.25
C ARG A 15 -14.27 -0.09 -3.33
N HIS A 16 -13.87 0.02 -2.07
CA HIS A 16 -14.56 0.89 -1.12
C HIS A 16 -14.36 2.36 -1.48
N ARG A 17 -13.12 2.77 -1.75
CA ARG A 17 -12.79 4.15 -2.15
C ARG A 17 -13.50 4.58 -3.44
N VAL A 18 -13.56 3.70 -4.43
CA VAL A 18 -14.32 3.95 -5.67
C VAL A 18 -15.79 4.20 -5.36
N ALA A 19 -16.42 3.34 -4.55
CA ALA A 19 -17.82 3.50 -4.18
C ALA A 19 -18.07 4.79 -3.37
N ASP A 20 -17.15 5.17 -2.49
CA ASP A 20 -17.25 6.40 -1.70
C ASP A 20 -17.16 7.65 -2.59
N LEU A 21 -16.25 7.66 -3.57
CA LEU A 21 -16.11 8.75 -4.54
C LEU A 21 -17.34 8.84 -5.45
N GLU A 22 -17.83 7.71 -5.98
CA GLU A 22 -19.06 7.70 -6.77
C GLU A 22 -20.26 8.22 -5.94
N ALA A 23 -20.36 7.83 -4.67
CA ALA A 23 -21.39 8.36 -3.78
C ALA A 23 -21.23 9.86 -3.52
N LYS A 24 -20.00 10.36 -3.34
CA LYS A 24 -19.68 11.80 -3.13
C LYS A 24 -20.13 12.65 -4.33
N TYR A 25 -19.97 12.15 -5.55
CA TYR A 25 -20.24 12.91 -6.78
C TYR A 25 -21.55 12.56 -7.49
N GLY A 26 -22.36 11.66 -6.91
CA GLY A 26 -23.70 11.35 -7.41
C GLY A 26 -23.74 10.27 -8.50
N GLY A 27 -22.71 9.44 -8.60
CA GLY A 27 -22.58 8.34 -9.54
C GLY A 27 -21.19 8.30 -10.18
N ASN A 28 -21.13 7.83 -11.42
CA ASN A 28 -19.91 7.87 -12.21
C ASN A 28 -19.40 9.32 -12.37
N MET A 29 -18.08 9.50 -12.32
CA MET A 29 -17.37 10.78 -12.38
C MET A 29 -16.85 11.14 -13.78
N ASP A 30 -17.29 10.46 -14.84
CA ASP A 30 -16.83 10.68 -16.23
C ASP A 30 -17.05 12.12 -16.74
N ASP A 31 -17.99 12.88 -16.17
CA ASP A 31 -18.30 14.28 -16.52
C ASP A 31 -17.39 15.31 -15.82
N ILE A 32 -16.60 14.88 -14.83
CA ILE A 32 -15.74 15.75 -14.03
C ILE A 32 -14.72 16.53 -14.88
N PRO A 33 -14.01 15.95 -15.86
CA PRO A 33 -13.07 16.70 -16.70
C PRO A 33 -13.72 17.87 -17.46
N ASP A 34 -14.90 17.65 -18.03
CA ASP A 34 -15.61 18.68 -18.80
C ASP A 34 -16.07 19.81 -17.89
N ARG A 35 -16.65 19.46 -16.74
CA ARG A 35 -17.10 20.43 -15.73
C ARG A 35 -15.95 21.21 -15.12
N PHE A 36 -14.76 20.61 -14.98
CA PHE A 36 -13.55 21.31 -14.54
C PHE A 36 -13.09 22.33 -15.58
N ALA A 37 -13.07 21.94 -16.86
CA ALA A 37 -12.72 22.84 -17.96
C ALA A 37 -13.70 24.03 -18.08
N GLU A 38 -14.97 23.81 -17.76
CA GLU A 38 -16.00 24.84 -17.69
C GLU A 38 -15.95 25.68 -16.38
N GLY A 39 -15.05 25.35 -15.45
CA GLY A 39 -14.90 26.05 -14.17
C GLY A 39 -16.05 25.82 -13.19
N GLN A 40 -16.85 24.77 -13.39
CA GLN A 40 -18.02 24.43 -12.57
C GLN A 40 -17.68 23.63 -11.31
N ILE A 41 -16.46 23.10 -11.23
CA ILE A 41 -15.96 22.34 -10.09
C ILE A 41 -14.55 22.81 -9.74
N ASP A 42 -14.15 22.53 -8.50
CA ASP A 42 -12.86 22.93 -7.99
C ASP A 42 -11.76 21.89 -8.32
N ARG A 43 -10.54 22.25 -7.90
CA ARG A 43 -9.37 21.40 -8.06
C ARG A 43 -9.46 20.12 -7.23
N GLU A 44 -10.09 20.16 -6.05
CA GLU A 44 -10.27 18.98 -5.20
C GLU A 44 -11.09 17.91 -5.93
N ALA A 45 -12.20 18.31 -6.57
CA ALA A 45 -13.00 17.39 -7.36
C ALA A 45 -12.24 16.77 -8.54
N PHE A 46 -11.33 17.53 -9.16
CA PHE A 46 -10.49 17.01 -10.23
C PHE A 46 -9.43 16.03 -9.71
N GLU A 47 -8.84 16.29 -8.53
CA GLU A 47 -7.90 15.38 -7.88
C GLU A 47 -8.59 14.05 -7.50
N ASP A 48 -9.81 14.13 -6.93
CA ASP A 48 -10.65 12.96 -6.64
C ASP A 48 -10.99 12.15 -7.92
N TYR A 49 -11.24 12.82 -9.04
CA TYR A 49 -11.46 12.15 -10.33
C TYR A 49 -10.22 11.41 -10.82
N VAL A 50 -9.03 12.00 -10.69
CA VAL A 50 -7.78 11.34 -11.10
C VAL A 50 -7.56 10.06 -10.28
N ASP A 51 -7.81 10.12 -8.97
CA ASP A 51 -7.74 8.96 -8.09
C ASP A 51 -8.79 7.91 -8.45
N TRP A 52 -10.05 8.31 -8.63
CA TRP A 52 -11.15 7.42 -9.05
C TRP A 52 -10.82 6.72 -10.37
N MET A 53 -10.37 7.47 -11.37
CA MET A 53 -10.02 6.95 -12.69
C MET A 53 -8.91 5.89 -12.58
N GLY A 54 -7.82 6.20 -11.86
CA GLY A 54 -6.74 5.24 -11.63
C GLY A 54 -7.22 3.95 -10.96
N MET A 55 -8.11 4.06 -9.96
CA MET A 55 -8.69 2.90 -9.28
C MET A 55 -9.60 2.07 -10.18
N VAL A 56 -10.48 2.71 -10.96
CA VAL A 56 -11.38 2.02 -11.91
C VAL A 56 -10.58 1.28 -12.98
N HIS A 57 -9.50 1.88 -13.49
CA HIS A 57 -8.59 1.20 -14.42
C HIS A 57 -7.95 -0.05 -13.81
N ALA A 58 -7.47 0.03 -12.56
CA ALA A 58 -6.91 -1.13 -11.86
C ALA A 58 -7.95 -2.24 -11.63
N LEU A 59 -9.19 -1.87 -11.26
CA LEU A 59 -10.29 -2.83 -11.11
C LEU A 59 -10.66 -3.52 -12.43
N ARG A 60 -10.64 -2.76 -13.53
CA ARG A 60 -10.93 -3.28 -14.86
C ARG A 60 -9.86 -4.27 -15.32
N ALA A 61 -8.58 -3.92 -15.21
CA ALA A 61 -7.47 -4.82 -15.54
C ALA A 61 -7.59 -6.15 -14.78
N TYR A 62 -7.90 -6.10 -13.48
CA TYR A 62 -8.14 -7.30 -12.69
C TYR A 62 -9.33 -8.13 -13.18
N SER A 63 -10.43 -7.50 -13.60
CA SER A 63 -11.59 -8.21 -14.17
C SER A 63 -11.29 -8.86 -15.52
N GLU A 64 -10.31 -8.33 -16.25
CA GLU A 64 -9.81 -8.86 -17.53
C GLU A 64 -8.77 -9.98 -17.33
N GLY A 65 -8.48 -10.34 -16.07
CA GLY A 65 -7.57 -11.43 -15.71
C GLY A 65 -6.11 -11.01 -15.54
N GLU A 66 -5.82 -9.72 -15.56
CA GLU A 66 -4.50 -9.18 -15.25
C GLU A 66 -4.25 -9.12 -13.73
N ASP A 67 -2.99 -8.97 -13.34
CA ASP A 67 -2.64 -8.79 -11.94
C ASP A 67 -3.17 -7.44 -11.40
N PHE A 68 -3.76 -7.49 -10.21
CA PHE A 68 -4.25 -6.28 -9.55
C PHE A 68 -3.12 -5.55 -8.82
N ASP A 69 -2.80 -4.36 -9.32
CA ASP A 69 -1.89 -3.42 -8.68
C ASP A 69 -2.41 -1.97 -8.76
N TYR A 70 -2.60 -1.37 -7.58
CA TYR A 70 -2.88 0.05 -7.42
C TYR A 70 -2.01 0.59 -6.30
N PHE A 71 -1.34 1.73 -6.55
CA PHE A 71 -0.43 2.36 -5.61
C PHE A 71 -0.83 3.82 -5.38
N THR A 72 -0.63 4.29 -4.15
CA THR A 72 -0.75 5.71 -3.79
C THR A 72 0.53 6.20 -3.13
N GLU A 73 0.74 7.51 -3.21
CA GLU A 73 1.77 8.20 -2.47
C GLU A 73 1.19 8.85 -1.21
N ASP A 74 1.73 8.49 -0.05
CA ASP A 74 1.29 9.03 1.23
C ASP A 74 2.47 9.62 1.99
N ILE A 75 2.21 10.67 2.79
CA ILE A 75 3.17 11.18 3.78
C ILE A 75 2.84 10.57 5.13
N LEU A 76 3.76 9.78 5.67
CA LEU A 76 3.69 9.27 7.02
C LEU A 76 4.45 10.16 8.00
N GLU A 77 3.75 10.58 9.05
CA GLU A 77 4.34 11.26 10.19
C GLU A 77 4.74 10.23 11.25
N LEU A 78 6.04 9.94 11.34
CA LEU A 78 6.56 9.02 12.37
C LEU A 78 7.30 9.78 13.47
N SER A 79 7.10 9.33 14.71
CA SER A 79 7.89 9.76 15.85
C SER A 79 9.34 9.28 15.75
N LYS A 80 10.24 9.85 16.58
CA LYS A 80 11.63 9.39 16.67
C LYS A 80 11.73 7.92 17.08
N ASP A 81 10.85 7.47 17.97
CA ASP A 81 10.79 6.06 18.40
C ASP A 81 10.40 5.14 17.24
N GLU A 82 9.38 5.50 16.47
CA GLU A 82 8.94 4.72 15.31
C GLU A 82 10.00 4.65 14.21
N ILE A 83 10.68 5.76 13.93
CA ILE A 83 11.80 5.76 12.98
C ILE A 83 12.96 4.91 13.47
N SER A 84 13.25 4.90 14.77
CA SER A 84 14.30 4.04 15.32
C SER A 84 13.99 2.54 15.12
N LYS A 85 12.72 2.19 14.93
CA LYS A 85 12.30 0.81 14.60
C LYS A 85 12.59 0.45 13.13
N LEU A 86 12.81 1.41 12.24
CA LEU A 86 13.24 1.15 10.85
C LEU A 86 14.75 0.86 10.78
N THR A 87 15.18 -0.20 11.46
CA THR A 87 16.59 -0.59 11.47
C THR A 87 17.03 -1.13 10.10
N PRO A 88 18.34 -1.05 9.76
CA PRO A 88 18.85 -1.59 8.50
C PRO A 88 18.41 -3.05 8.25
N ARG A 89 18.37 -3.87 9.30
CA ARG A 89 17.98 -5.28 9.23
C ARG A 89 16.49 -5.48 8.91
N ARG A 90 15.62 -4.54 9.28
CA ARG A 90 14.19 -4.57 8.93
C ARG A 90 13.93 -3.99 7.53
N LEU A 91 14.70 -2.99 7.12
CA LEU A 91 14.71 -2.51 5.73
C LEU A 91 15.16 -3.62 4.78
N GLU A 92 16.23 -4.34 5.13
CA GLU A 92 16.70 -5.52 4.39
C GLU A 92 15.63 -6.63 4.37
N LEU A 93 14.94 -6.88 5.48
CA LEU A 93 13.84 -7.85 5.50
C LEU A 93 12.72 -7.48 4.52
N MET A 94 12.34 -6.21 4.43
CA MET A 94 11.36 -5.74 3.44
C MET A 94 11.85 -5.94 2.01
N ASP A 95 13.13 -5.62 1.73
CA ASP A 95 13.75 -5.86 0.43
C ASP A 95 13.80 -7.36 0.06
N GLN A 96 13.99 -8.25 1.03
CA GLN A 96 13.91 -9.69 0.77
C GLN A 96 12.48 -10.14 0.44
N ILE A 97 11.47 -9.61 1.13
CA ILE A 97 10.05 -9.92 0.85
C ILE A 97 9.65 -9.39 -0.53
N SER A 98 10.16 -8.23 -0.95
CA SER A 98 9.83 -7.65 -2.26
C SER A 98 10.39 -8.45 -3.43
N ARG A 99 11.54 -9.10 -3.25
CA ARG A 99 12.20 -9.93 -4.27
C ARG A 99 11.68 -11.37 -4.30
N HIS A 100 11.27 -11.88 -3.14
CA HIS A 100 10.88 -13.27 -2.96
C HIS A 100 9.58 -13.36 -2.18
N ARG A 101 8.51 -13.76 -2.86
CA ARG A 101 7.24 -14.07 -2.19
C ARG A 101 7.40 -15.38 -1.42
N ALA A 102 7.44 -15.30 -0.09
CA ALA A 102 7.49 -16.47 0.78
C ALA A 102 6.07 -16.95 1.11
N ASP A 103 5.83 -18.26 1.12
CA ASP A 103 4.52 -18.85 1.48
C ASP A 103 4.34 -19.00 2.99
N SER A 104 5.35 -18.63 3.79
CA SER A 104 5.25 -18.50 5.24
C SER A 104 6.42 -17.74 5.88
N ILE A 105 6.24 -17.29 7.12
CA ILE A 105 7.34 -16.76 7.95
C ILE A 105 8.47 -17.78 8.13
N ASN A 106 8.16 -19.07 8.27
CA ASN A 106 9.17 -20.11 8.45
C ASN A 106 10.04 -20.29 7.21
N GLU A 107 9.41 -20.29 6.04
CA GLU A 107 10.11 -20.34 4.77
C GLU A 107 10.97 -19.10 4.58
N LEU A 108 10.41 -17.89 4.77
CA LEU A 108 11.17 -16.64 4.68
C LEU A 108 12.41 -16.68 5.57
N ALA A 109 12.25 -17.10 6.83
CA ALA A 109 13.35 -17.21 7.78
C ALA A 109 14.43 -18.20 7.34
N THR A 110 14.02 -19.33 6.76
CA THR A 110 14.94 -20.34 6.22
C THR A 110 15.70 -19.80 5.01
N THR A 111 15.01 -19.15 4.08
CA THR A 111 15.58 -18.57 2.86
C THR A 111 16.63 -17.51 3.16
N ILE A 112 16.37 -16.64 4.14
CA ILE A 112 17.31 -15.58 4.55
C ILE A 112 18.29 -16.04 5.64
N ASN A 113 18.30 -17.33 5.98
CA ASN A 113 19.14 -17.95 7.01
C ASN A 113 19.09 -17.21 8.37
N ARG A 114 17.89 -16.97 8.88
CA ARG A 114 17.64 -16.29 10.16
C ARG A 114 16.72 -17.12 11.06
N ASP A 115 16.86 -16.89 12.37
CA ASP A 115 15.96 -17.46 13.36
C ASP A 115 14.51 -16.98 13.16
N VAL A 116 13.58 -17.94 13.16
CA VAL A 116 12.15 -17.71 12.90
C VAL A 116 11.53 -16.73 13.88
N LYS A 117 11.86 -16.81 15.17
CA LYS A 117 11.30 -15.94 16.21
C LYS A 117 11.75 -14.49 15.98
N ASN A 118 13.00 -14.29 15.60
CA ASN A 118 13.52 -12.96 15.27
C ASN A 118 12.85 -12.38 14.01
N VAL A 119 12.66 -13.19 12.96
CA VAL A 119 11.94 -12.75 11.75
C VAL A 119 10.49 -12.40 12.08
N TYR A 120 9.79 -13.24 12.84
CA TYR A 120 8.43 -12.95 13.31
C TYR A 120 8.36 -11.61 14.07
N ASN A 121 9.26 -11.36 15.01
CA ASN A 121 9.28 -10.12 15.78
C ASN A 121 9.54 -8.88 14.90
N ASP A 122 10.44 -9.00 13.92
CA ASP A 122 10.69 -7.93 12.97
C ASP A 122 9.47 -7.66 12.08
N LEU A 123 8.79 -8.70 11.59
CA LEU A 123 7.56 -8.56 10.83
C LEU A 123 6.44 -7.95 11.66
N LYS A 124 6.29 -8.33 12.94
CA LYS A 124 5.31 -7.69 13.85
C LYS A 124 5.63 -6.21 14.08
N THR A 125 6.90 -5.86 14.14
CA THR A 125 7.32 -4.46 14.25
C THR A 125 6.96 -3.68 12.98
N LEU A 126 7.25 -4.23 11.81
CA LEU A 126 6.90 -3.61 10.52
C LEU A 126 5.39 -3.54 10.30
N GLU A 127 4.64 -4.52 10.78
CA GLU A 127 3.17 -4.51 10.77
C GLU A 127 2.61 -3.39 11.65
N SER A 128 3.20 -3.15 12.82
CA SER A 128 2.78 -2.03 13.68
C SER A 128 3.03 -0.66 13.05
N LEU A 129 3.96 -0.57 12.10
CA LEU A 129 4.25 0.64 11.32
C LEU A 129 3.44 0.72 10.01
N GLY A 130 2.63 -0.30 9.69
CA GLY A 130 1.83 -0.35 8.46
C GLY A 130 2.61 -0.72 7.19
N PHE A 131 3.86 -1.18 7.30
CA PHE A 131 4.68 -1.52 6.14
C PHE A 131 4.49 -2.96 5.65
N VAL A 132 4.05 -3.85 6.53
CA VAL A 132 3.79 -5.27 6.25
C VAL A 132 2.44 -5.65 6.83
N ARG A 133 1.78 -6.63 6.25
CA ARG A 133 0.61 -7.31 6.81
C ARG A 133 0.89 -8.79 6.95
N LEU A 134 0.54 -9.37 8.09
CA LEU A 134 0.58 -10.83 8.24
C LEU A 134 -0.78 -11.44 7.92
N VAL A 135 -0.85 -12.11 6.77
CA VAL A 135 -2.07 -12.77 6.30
C VAL A 135 -2.08 -14.22 6.77
N LYS A 136 -3.18 -14.65 7.39
CA LYS A 136 -3.33 -16.05 7.82
C LYS A 136 -3.91 -16.87 6.67
N GLU A 137 -3.10 -17.79 6.14
CA GLU A 137 -3.49 -18.73 5.10
C GLU A 137 -3.49 -20.16 5.66
N GLY A 138 -4.68 -20.63 6.03
CA GLY A 138 -4.85 -21.90 6.74
C GLY A 138 -4.09 -21.92 8.08
N ARG A 139 -3.00 -22.70 8.15
CA ARG A 139 -2.12 -22.80 9.33
C ARG A 139 -0.87 -21.93 9.23
N ARG A 140 -0.64 -21.25 8.10
CA ARG A 140 0.55 -20.46 7.84
C ARG A 140 0.26 -18.97 8.07
N LEU A 141 1.30 -18.22 8.43
CA LEU A 141 1.30 -16.76 8.38
C LEU A 141 2.21 -16.34 7.23
N VAL A 142 1.64 -15.59 6.29
CA VAL A 142 2.29 -15.12 5.07
C VAL A 142 2.52 -13.62 5.22
N PRO A 143 3.77 -13.12 5.10
CA PRO A 143 4.03 -11.70 5.09
C PRO A 143 3.69 -11.10 3.72
N ASP A 144 2.85 -10.07 3.72
CA ASP A 144 2.47 -9.29 2.55
C ASP A 144 3.05 -7.87 2.69
N LEU A 145 3.90 -7.45 1.76
CA LEU A 145 4.57 -6.16 1.79
C LEU A 145 3.61 -5.08 1.24
N LEU A 146 3.33 -4.06 2.05
CA LEU A 146 2.39 -2.99 1.69
C LEU A 146 3.09 -1.78 1.06
N VAL A 147 4.41 -1.64 1.21
CA VAL A 147 5.19 -0.51 0.71
C VAL A 147 6.11 -0.92 -0.42
N LYS A 148 6.11 -0.13 -1.48
CA LYS A 148 6.98 -0.26 -2.66
C LYS A 148 8.20 0.64 -2.55
N GLU A 149 8.02 1.84 -2.03
CA GLU A 149 9.09 2.84 -1.87
C GLU A 149 8.96 3.54 -0.52
N ILE A 150 10.10 3.85 0.09
CA ILE A 150 10.21 4.69 1.28
C ILE A 150 11.26 5.76 1.00
N THR A 151 10.85 7.02 1.03
CA THR A 151 11.73 8.19 0.94
C THR A 151 11.75 8.91 2.28
N PHE A 152 12.92 9.06 2.87
CA PHE A 152 13.09 9.89 4.07
C PHE A 152 13.13 11.36 3.66
N LEU A 153 12.15 12.13 4.13
CA LEU A 153 12.11 13.58 3.92
C LEU A 153 12.90 14.24 5.05
N THR A 154 14.22 14.31 4.86
CA THR A 154 15.12 15.05 5.75
C THR A 154 15.37 16.44 5.15
N TRP A 155 14.97 17.47 5.89
CA TRP A 155 15.33 18.86 5.62
C TRP A 155 16.71 19.19 6.19
#